data_AF-A0A480AI22-F1
#
_entry.id   AF-A0A480AI22-F1
#
_cell.length_a   1.000
_cell.length_b   1.000
_cell.length_c   1.000
_cell.angle_alpha   90.00
_cell.angle_beta   90.00
_cell.angle_gamma   90.00
#
_symmetry.space_group_name_H-M   'P 1'
#
loop_
_entity.id
_entity.type
_entity.pdbx_description
1 polymer ?
#
loop_
_entity_poly.entity_id
_entity_poly.type
_entity_poly.pdbx_seq_one_letter_code
_entity_poly.pdbx_strand_id
1 'polypeptide(L)'
;MVMVRQWAASRAQSGVGRGMETDDNQGQTGGIAGAQPTPARRPRLPMVDTRRCTGCGRCVGACAPQLLSLDVQHWKKHAVLQGAERCTGCSLCALRCPFDAIRMVRPTG
;
A
#
# COMPACT_ATOMS: atom_id res chain seq x y z
N MET A 1 11.33 21.92 46.29
CA MET A 1 11.93 23.02 45.51
C MET A 1 13.44 22.97 45.69
N VAL A 2 14.17 22.38 44.74
CA VAL A 2 15.64 22.49 44.68
C VAL A 2 16.02 22.76 43.23
N MET A 3 16.38 24.00 42.96
CA MET A 3 16.97 24.44 41.69
C MET A 3 18.42 23.95 41.62
N VAL A 4 18.76 23.18 40.58
CA VAL A 4 20.16 23.01 40.13
C VAL A 4 20.25 23.43 38.66
N ARG A 5 20.49 24.73 38.55
CA ARG A 5 21.24 25.54 37.58
C ARG A 5 21.92 24.80 36.40
N GLN A 6 21.56 25.28 35.21
CA GLN A 6 22.42 25.63 34.06
C GLN A 6 23.75 24.88 33.90
N TRP A 7 23.86 24.08 32.83
CA TRP A 7 25.15 23.77 32.21
C TRP A 7 25.20 24.38 30.82
N ALA A 8 26.10 25.35 30.68
CA ALA A 8 26.27 26.19 29.51
C ALA A 8 26.98 25.43 28.38
N ALA A 9 26.44 25.58 27.16
CA ALA A 9 27.07 25.19 25.92
C ALA A 9 28.34 26.04 25.68
N SER A 10 29.47 25.40 25.41
CA SER A 10 30.68 26.04 24.88
C SER A 10 31.64 25.02 24.30
N ARG A 11 31.70 24.93 22.96
CA ARG A 11 32.91 25.16 22.15
C ARG A 11 32.74 24.64 20.73
N ALA A 12 32.52 25.57 19.82
CA ALA A 12 33.00 25.45 18.46
C ALA A 12 34.54 25.41 18.47
N GLN A 13 35.18 24.67 17.55
CA GLN A 13 36.00 25.26 16.48
C GLN A 13 36.92 24.24 15.76
N SER A 14 37.11 24.52 14.47
CA SER A 14 38.34 24.29 13.67
C SER A 14 38.52 22.95 12.94
N GLY A 15 38.35 23.00 11.62
CA GLY A 15 38.77 21.95 10.69
C GLY A 15 38.66 22.39 9.23
N VAL A 16 39.62 23.19 8.78
CA VAL A 16 39.81 23.57 7.38
C VAL A 16 40.34 22.35 6.61
N GLY A 17 39.59 21.86 5.62
CA GLY A 17 39.96 20.73 4.78
C GLY A 17 39.74 21.07 3.31
N ARG A 18 40.83 21.07 2.55
CA ARG A 18 40.96 21.43 1.13
C ARG A 18 40.12 20.53 0.22
N GLY A 19 39.57 21.10 -0.84
CA GLY A 19 38.78 20.39 -1.84
C GLY A 19 39.60 19.44 -2.71
N MET A 20 38.91 18.43 -3.23
CA MET A 20 39.22 17.64 -4.41
C MET A 20 37.88 17.30 -5.06
N GLU A 21 37.66 17.82 -6.27
CA GLU A 21 36.57 17.45 -7.17
C GLU A 21 36.59 15.93 -7.38
N THR A 22 35.47 15.28 -7.11
CA THR A 22 35.03 14.13 -7.90
C THR A 22 33.60 14.38 -8.34
N ASP A 23 33.51 14.65 -9.63
CA ASP A 23 32.44 14.30 -10.56
C ASP A 23 31.51 13.16 -10.12
N ASP A 24 30.29 13.22 -10.66
CA ASP A 24 29.27 12.16 -10.66
C ASP A 24 28.49 11.90 -9.36
N ASN A 25 27.35 12.58 -9.21
CA ASN A 25 26.04 11.90 -9.27
C ASN A 25 24.93 12.96 -9.25
N GLN A 26 24.65 13.57 -10.40
CA GLN A 26 23.33 14.17 -10.65
C GLN A 26 22.31 13.03 -10.75
N GLY A 27 22.01 12.44 -9.61
CA GLY A 27 20.97 11.46 -9.40
C GLY A 27 19.62 12.18 -9.43
N GLN A 28 19.20 12.51 -10.64
CA GLN A 28 17.81 12.50 -11.09
C GLN A 28 16.80 12.44 -9.93
N THR A 29 16.41 13.62 -9.44
CA THR A 29 15.14 13.83 -8.76
C THR A 29 14.02 13.66 -9.79
N GLY A 30 13.86 12.45 -10.29
CA GLY A 30 12.72 12.02 -11.10
C GLY A 30 11.70 11.42 -10.16
N GLY A 31 10.67 12.18 -9.83
CA GLY A 31 9.61 11.71 -8.96
C GLY A 31 9.03 10.39 -9.49
N ILE A 32 9.05 9.35 -8.67
CA ILE A 32 8.05 8.27 -8.78
C ILE A 32 6.73 8.76 -8.16
N ALA A 33 6.28 9.94 -8.60
CA ALA A 33 4.90 10.35 -8.44
C ALA A 33 4.07 9.25 -9.09
N GLY A 34 3.16 8.69 -8.29
CA GLY A 34 2.53 7.39 -8.52
C GLY A 34 2.24 7.11 -9.98
N ALA A 35 2.74 5.96 -10.45
CA ALA A 35 2.38 5.38 -11.72
C ALA A 35 0.85 5.26 -11.79
N GLN A 36 0.20 6.31 -12.29
CA GLN A 36 -1.23 6.30 -12.50
C GLN A 36 -1.50 5.20 -13.54
N PRO A 37 -2.38 4.24 -13.23
CA PRO A 37 -2.67 3.15 -14.16
C PRO A 37 -3.23 3.76 -15.45
N THR A 38 -2.54 3.51 -16.57
CA THR A 38 -3.02 3.94 -17.88
C THR A 38 -4.39 3.27 -18.15
N PRO A 39 -5.42 4.04 -18.55
CA PRO A 39 -6.82 3.63 -18.55
C PRO A 39 -7.21 2.61 -19.65
N ALA A 40 -6.24 1.94 -20.28
CA ALA A 40 -6.47 1.12 -21.47
C ALA A 40 -6.83 -0.35 -21.20
N ARG A 41 -6.64 -0.87 -19.97
CA ARG A 41 -6.96 -2.27 -19.65
C ARG A 41 -8.07 -2.33 -18.61
N ARG A 42 -9.28 -2.73 -19.03
CA ARG A 42 -10.34 -3.13 -18.08
C ARG A 42 -9.82 -4.31 -17.27
N PRO A 43 -9.48 -4.12 -15.98
CA PRO A 43 -8.89 -5.17 -15.18
C PRO A 43 -9.93 -6.25 -14.88
N ARG A 44 -9.47 -7.48 -14.65
CA ARG A 44 -10.34 -8.48 -14.03
C ARG A 44 -10.59 -8.07 -12.60
N LEU A 45 -11.84 -8.12 -12.16
CA LEU A 45 -12.25 -7.77 -10.80
C LEU A 45 -12.45 -9.03 -9.96
N PRO A 46 -12.18 -8.96 -8.64
CA PRO A 46 -12.47 -10.06 -7.73
C PRO A 46 -13.98 -10.20 -7.53
N MET A 47 -14.50 -11.39 -7.80
CA MET A 47 -15.84 -11.82 -7.43
C MET A 47 -15.73 -12.78 -6.25
N VAL A 48 -16.44 -12.46 -5.16
CA VAL A 48 -16.40 -13.23 -3.90
C VAL A 48 -17.58 -14.19 -3.86
N ASP A 49 -17.28 -15.47 -3.69
CA ASP A 49 -18.28 -16.49 -3.40
C ASP A 49 -18.61 -16.47 -1.91
N THR A 50 -19.81 -15.99 -1.56
CA THR A 50 -20.26 -15.86 -0.18
C THR A 50 -20.43 -17.22 0.52
N ARG A 51 -20.69 -18.30 -0.21
CA ARG A 51 -20.83 -19.64 0.39
C ARG A 51 -19.49 -20.13 0.94
N ARG A 52 -18.41 -19.89 0.20
CA ARG A 52 -17.03 -20.28 0.58
C ARG A 52 -16.30 -19.24 1.42
N CYS A 53 -16.64 -17.97 1.29
CA CYS A 53 -16.01 -16.91 2.06
C CYS A 53 -16.30 -17.08 3.55
N THR A 54 -15.26 -17.10 4.38
CA THR A 54 -15.34 -17.21 5.84
C THR A 54 -15.19 -15.87 6.55
N GLY A 55 -14.90 -14.80 5.81
CA GLY A 55 -14.64 -13.49 6.40
C GLY A 55 -13.28 -13.39 7.11
N CYS A 56 -12.29 -14.24 6.79
CA CYS A 56 -10.99 -14.26 7.46
C CYS A 56 -10.10 -13.02 7.24
N GLY A 57 -10.45 -12.11 6.33
CA GLY A 57 -9.75 -10.83 6.13
C GLY A 57 -8.41 -10.88 5.39
N ARG A 58 -7.87 -12.05 5.03
CA ARG A 58 -6.59 -12.15 4.29
C ARG A 58 -6.57 -11.34 2.98
N CYS A 59 -7.69 -11.32 2.27
CA CYS A 59 -7.83 -10.56 1.04
C CYS A 59 -7.83 -9.03 1.24
N VAL A 60 -8.28 -8.56 2.42
CA VAL A 60 -8.25 -7.14 2.81
C VAL A 60 -6.81 -6.69 2.99
N GLY A 61 -6.01 -7.45 3.76
CA GLY A 61 -4.58 -7.15 3.97
C GLY A 61 -3.72 -7.32 2.71
N ALA A 62 -4.15 -8.16 1.77
CA ALA A 62 -3.45 -8.35 0.49
C ALA A 62 -3.71 -7.22 -0.52
N CYS A 63 -4.76 -6.42 -0.31
CA CYS A 63 -5.16 -5.37 -1.24
C CYS A 63 -4.41 -4.08 -0.94
N ALA A 64 -3.30 -3.83 -1.65
CA ALA A 64 -2.54 -2.58 -1.54
C ALA A 64 -3.41 -1.30 -1.70
N PRO A 65 -4.34 -1.20 -2.67
CA PRO A 65 -5.23 -0.03 -2.77
C PRO A 65 -6.40 -0.04 -1.77
N GLN A 66 -6.46 -1.03 -0.87
CA GLN A 66 -7.47 -1.19 0.19
C GLN A 66 -8.91 -1.14 -0.32
N LEU A 67 -9.18 -1.88 -1.40
CA LEU A 67 -10.48 -1.94 -2.05
C LEU A 67 -11.36 -3.08 -1.53
N LEU A 68 -10.83 -3.96 -0.69
CA LEU A 68 -11.59 -5.06 -0.12
C LEU A 68 -11.86 -4.75 1.34
N SER A 69 -13.12 -4.87 1.74
CA SER A 69 -13.57 -4.72 3.13
C SER A 69 -14.33 -5.97 3.57
N LEU A 70 -14.48 -6.16 4.87
CA LEU A 70 -15.37 -7.18 5.42
C LEU A 70 -16.70 -6.53 5.81
N ASP A 71 -17.78 -7.06 5.27
CA ASP A 71 -19.13 -6.64 5.60
C ASP A 71 -19.95 -7.81 6.15
N VAL A 72 -20.90 -7.52 7.03
CA VAL A 72 -21.76 -8.53 7.65
C VAL A 72 -23.05 -8.66 6.86
N GLN A 73 -23.22 -9.80 6.20
CA GLN A 73 -24.44 -10.15 5.46
C GLN A 73 -25.01 -11.42 6.07
N HIS A 74 -26.30 -11.42 6.43
CA HIS A 74 -26.99 -12.56 7.03
C HIS A 74 -26.21 -13.21 8.19
N TRP A 75 -25.72 -12.40 9.14
CA TRP A 75 -24.97 -12.84 10.33
C TRP A 75 -23.57 -13.42 10.06
N LYS A 76 -23.09 -13.39 8.81
CA LYS A 76 -21.77 -13.88 8.42
C LYS A 76 -20.95 -12.77 7.75
N LYS A 77 -19.63 -12.76 8.03
CA LYS A 77 -18.71 -11.80 7.41
C LYS A 77 -18.32 -12.27 6.01
N HIS A 78 -18.41 -11.36 5.04
CA HIS A 78 -18.01 -11.59 3.66
C HIS A 78 -17.08 -10.48 3.18
N ALA A 79 -16.13 -10.85 2.32
CA ALA A 79 -15.32 -9.86 1.63
C ALA A 79 -16.16 -9.18 0.54
N VAL A 80 -16.05 -7.87 0.43
CA VAL A 80 -16.76 -7.06 -0.57
C VAL A 80 -15.77 -6.12 -1.24
N LEU A 81 -15.85 -6.02 -2.57
CA LEU A 81 -15.07 -5.06 -3.33
C LEU A 81 -15.76 -3.70 -3.29
N GLN A 82 -15.04 -2.68 -2.88
CA GLN A 82 -15.39 -1.26 -2.89
C GLN A 82 -14.48 -0.57 -3.90
N GLY A 83 -15.01 0.36 -4.68
CA GLY A 83 -14.20 1.12 -5.64
C GLY A 83 -13.58 0.26 -6.76
N ALA A 84 -14.43 -0.47 -7.49
CA ALA A 84 -14.03 -1.34 -8.59
C ALA A 84 -13.18 -0.63 -9.67
N GLU A 85 -13.40 0.66 -9.87
CA GLU A 85 -12.69 1.54 -10.80
C GLU A 85 -11.20 1.72 -10.47
N ARG A 86 -10.83 1.59 -9.19
CA ARG A 86 -9.44 1.68 -8.72
C ARG A 86 -8.73 0.33 -8.65
N CYS A 87 -9.44 -0.77 -8.91
CA CYS A 87 -8.87 -2.10 -8.84
C CYS A 87 -7.88 -2.31 -9.98
N THR A 88 -6.63 -2.66 -9.66
CA THR A 88 -5.59 -2.92 -10.67
C THR A 88 -5.71 -4.30 -11.32
N GLY A 89 -6.55 -5.20 -10.77
CA GLY A 89 -6.65 -6.58 -11.22
C GLY A 89 -5.43 -7.45 -10.90
N CYS A 90 -4.59 -7.06 -9.93
CA CYS A 90 -3.35 -7.76 -9.57
C CYS A 90 -3.53 -9.20 -9.06
N SER A 91 -4.76 -9.63 -8.75
CA SER A 91 -5.12 -11.00 -8.35
C SER A 91 -4.51 -11.49 -7.03
N LEU A 92 -3.80 -10.65 -6.27
CA LEU A 92 -3.22 -11.01 -4.97
C LEU A 92 -4.28 -11.44 -3.94
N CYS A 93 -5.47 -10.83 -3.98
CA CYS A 93 -6.58 -11.21 -3.10
C CYS A 93 -7.04 -12.66 -3.33
N ALA A 94 -7.09 -13.11 -4.59
CA ALA A 94 -7.41 -14.49 -4.93
C ALA A 94 -6.32 -15.45 -4.45
N LEU A 95 -5.04 -15.12 -4.69
CA LEU A 95 -3.89 -15.94 -4.26
C LEU A 95 -3.80 -16.08 -2.73
N ARG A 96 -4.19 -15.05 -1.98
CA ARG A 96 -4.13 -15.06 -0.51
C ARG A 96 -5.35 -15.70 0.14
N CYS A 97 -6.40 -16.00 -0.61
CA CYS A 97 -7.59 -16.65 -0.08
C CYS A 97 -7.32 -18.16 0.13
N PRO A 98 -7.28 -18.66 1.37
CA PRO A 98 -7.03 -20.09 1.62
C PRO A 98 -8.24 -20.98 1.32
N PHE A 99 -9.40 -20.37 1.05
CA PHE A 99 -10.67 -21.08 0.81
C PHE A 99 -11.08 -21.05 -0.67
N ASP A 100 -10.21 -20.55 -1.56
CA ASP A 100 -10.50 -20.32 -2.99
C ASP A 100 -11.86 -19.62 -3.23
N ALA A 101 -12.23 -18.69 -2.33
CA ALA A 101 -13.52 -18.01 -2.34
C ALA A 101 -13.55 -16.79 -3.29
N ILE A 102 -12.46 -16.50 -4.01
CA ILE A 102 -12.34 -15.31 -4.86
C ILE A 102 -11.93 -15.73 -6.28
N ARG A 103 -12.74 -15.38 -7.28
CA ARG A 103 -12.45 -15.58 -8.70
C ARG A 103 -12.24 -14.24 -9.40
N MET A 104 -11.27 -14.16 -10.30
CA MET A 104 -10.99 -12.95 -11.08
C MET A 104 -11.75 -12.98 -12.41
N VAL A 105 -12.81 -12.18 -12.51
CA VAL A 105 -13.73 -12.15 -13.65
C VAL A 105 -13.62 -10.86 -14.44
N ARG A 106 -13.98 -10.87 -15.72
CA ARG A 106 -14.14 -9.62 -16.47
C ARG A 106 -15.45 -8.97 -16.00
N PRO A 107 -15.46 -7.69 -15.60
CA PRO A 107 -16.71 -7.01 -15.31
C PRO A 107 -17.55 -6.96 -16.59
N THR A 108 -18.78 -7.46 -16.51
CA THR A 108 -19.77 -7.29 -17.57
C THR A 108 -20.19 -5.82 -17.54
N GLY A 109 -19.83 -5.08 -18.60
CA GLY A 109 -20.23 -3.69 -18.79
C GLY A 109 -21.60 -3.59 -19.41
#